data_AF-A0A4Q5X9R4-F1
#
_entry.id   AF-A0A4Q5X9R4-F1
#
_cell.length_a   1.000
_cell.length_b   1.000
_cell.length_c   1.000
_cell.angle_alpha   90.00
_cell.angle_beta   90.00
_cell.angle_gamma   90.00
#
_symmetry.space_group_name_H-M   'P 1'
#
loop_
_entity.id
_entity.type
_entity.pdbx_description
1 polymer ?
#
loop_
_entity_poly.entity_id
_entity_poly.type
_entity_poly.pdbx_seq_one_letter_code
_entity_poly.pdbx_strand_id
1 'polypeptide(L)'
;MRLHHVAGPVLLSFLALACSDSEGESKVGPGDGGGAMSSGGTTNGTGNGAAGAVSLGGRVGAGDGGDGSGEEMPDLPSEVNVIITADNAYGFGYGTKSRLENYFGGVENQESSDIFDCPVGNGPEQYVVPAEDANAGGYLYIVGYADKSTTQGVIAKFFREGAQPVYTGTGNWEVCATGEDYDPGSGGPDRETIDEYIAKCNAAELDAETSSVGWVNANGNEHGRVVFGEDNGTTRDAPEPGNEFLIACDIEPSARWMWFDWVVDRRDGSAFLWPGSTENVTKDFLIFRLGADQIPSKPPK
;
A
#
# COMPACT_ATOMS: atom_id res chain seq x y z
N MET A 1 -37.25 6.68 59.55
CA MET A 1 -36.30 7.77 59.23
C MET A 1 -36.49 8.14 57.77
N ARG A 2 -36.78 9.41 57.49
CA ARG A 2 -37.21 9.93 56.19
C ARG A 2 -36.04 10.03 55.20
N LEU A 3 -36.32 9.64 53.95
CA LEU A 3 -35.52 9.94 52.77
C LEU A 3 -35.39 11.47 52.56
N HIS A 4 -34.21 11.93 52.17
CA HIS A 4 -34.02 13.21 51.48
C HIS A 4 -33.32 12.97 50.14
N HIS A 5 -34.03 13.33 49.07
CA HIS A 5 -33.49 13.60 47.74
C HIS A 5 -32.52 14.79 47.79
N VAL A 6 -31.42 14.69 47.05
CA VAL A 6 -30.58 15.83 46.66
C VAL A 6 -30.50 15.82 45.13
N ALA A 7 -31.13 16.81 44.51
CA ALA A 7 -31.00 17.13 43.10
C ALA A 7 -29.83 18.12 42.94
N GLY A 8 -28.88 17.81 42.05
CA GLY A 8 -27.79 18.71 41.65
C GLY A 8 -28.17 19.50 40.39
N PRO A 9 -27.59 20.72 40.21
CA PRO A 9 -28.00 21.63 39.14
C PRO A 9 -27.42 21.23 37.77
N VAL A 10 -28.28 21.35 36.75
CA VAL A 10 -27.92 21.35 35.33
C VAL A 10 -27.29 22.70 34.99
N LEU A 11 -26.02 22.73 34.59
CA LEU A 11 -25.40 23.90 33.97
C LEU A 11 -25.64 23.83 32.46
N LEU A 12 -26.40 24.81 31.97
CA LEU A 12 -26.70 25.02 30.57
C LEU A 12 -25.74 26.12 30.06
N SER A 13 -24.71 25.75 29.33
CA SER A 13 -23.83 26.72 28.65
C SER A 13 -24.32 26.95 27.23
N PHE A 14 -24.95 28.11 27.02
CA PHE A 14 -25.11 28.71 25.70
C PHE A 14 -23.82 29.46 25.35
N LEU A 15 -23.14 29.08 24.26
CA LEU A 15 -22.26 30.00 23.53
C LEU A 15 -22.82 30.24 22.14
N ALA A 16 -22.97 31.52 21.83
CA ALA A 16 -23.54 32.07 20.63
C ALA A 16 -22.52 32.18 19.49
N LEU A 17 -23.09 32.25 18.29
CA LEU A 17 -22.50 32.47 16.97
C LEU A 17 -21.40 33.55 16.93
N ALA A 18 -20.36 33.27 16.14
CA ALA A 18 -19.65 34.28 15.36
C ALA A 18 -19.45 33.75 13.93
N CYS A 19 -20.22 34.30 12.99
CA CYS A 19 -19.96 34.21 11.56
C CYS A 19 -18.82 35.17 11.22
N SER A 20 -17.82 34.72 10.47
CA SER A 20 -16.88 35.60 9.78
C SER A 20 -16.92 35.25 8.30
N ASP A 21 -17.62 36.08 7.54
CA ASP A 21 -17.51 36.18 6.09
C ASP A 21 -16.09 36.61 5.71
N SER A 22 -15.48 35.93 4.75
CA SER A 22 -14.34 36.46 4.01
C SER A 22 -14.59 36.21 2.53
N GLU A 23 -15.09 37.26 1.86
CA GLU A 23 -15.23 37.32 0.42
C GLU A 23 -13.85 37.46 -0.22
N GLY A 24 -13.45 36.44 -1.00
CA GLY A 24 -12.26 36.45 -1.84
C GLY A 24 -12.65 36.19 -3.29
N GLU A 25 -12.62 37.25 -4.10
CA GLU A 25 -13.01 37.30 -5.50
C GLU A 25 -12.34 36.23 -6.38
N SER A 26 -13.16 35.40 -7.03
CA SER A 26 -12.78 34.62 -8.21
C SER A 26 -12.75 35.53 -9.45
N LYS A 27 -11.60 35.62 -10.12
CA LYS A 27 -11.49 36.15 -11.49
C LYS A 27 -11.00 35.06 -12.44
N VAL A 28 -11.97 34.37 -13.05
CA VAL A 28 -11.74 33.49 -14.21
C VAL A 28 -12.04 34.33 -15.46
N GLY A 29 -11.01 34.58 -16.27
CA GLY A 29 -11.16 35.22 -17.58
C GLY A 29 -11.35 34.18 -18.70
N PRO A 30 -12.16 34.46 -19.74
CA PRO A 30 -12.31 33.57 -20.87
C PRO A 30 -11.18 33.82 -21.89
N GLY A 31 -10.41 32.78 -22.19
CA GLY A 31 -9.41 32.79 -23.25
C GLY A 31 -9.87 31.95 -24.44
N ASP A 32 -10.50 32.60 -25.41
CA ASP A 32 -10.67 32.08 -26.78
C ASP A 32 -9.30 32.03 -27.49
N GLY A 33 -9.03 30.92 -28.19
CA GLY A 33 -7.82 30.77 -29.00
C GLY A 33 -7.85 29.52 -29.86
N GLY A 34 -8.53 29.60 -31.00
CA GLY A 34 -8.53 28.57 -32.03
C GLY A 34 -7.19 28.39 -32.74
N GLY A 35 -6.98 27.21 -33.30
CA GLY A 35 -5.81 26.90 -34.13
C GLY A 35 -5.90 25.51 -34.74
N ALA A 36 -6.65 25.40 -35.84
CA ALA A 36 -6.68 24.22 -36.70
C ALA A 36 -5.34 24.07 -37.45
N MET A 37 -4.78 22.87 -37.49
CA MET A 37 -3.98 22.41 -38.63
C MET A 37 -4.34 20.98 -39.02
N SER A 38 -4.54 20.86 -40.31
CA SER A 38 -4.94 19.71 -41.11
C SER A 38 -3.72 18.94 -41.60
N SER A 39 -3.99 17.80 -42.25
CA SER A 39 -3.14 16.98 -43.13
C SER A 39 -2.07 16.15 -42.42
N GLY A 40 -1.93 14.85 -42.65
CA GLY A 40 -2.36 14.00 -43.75
C GLY A 40 -1.20 13.02 -44.00
N GLY A 41 -1.46 11.72 -44.07
CA GLY A 41 -0.35 10.76 -44.19
C GLY A 41 -0.79 9.31 -44.19
N THR A 42 -1.41 8.89 -45.29
CA THR A 42 -1.67 7.50 -45.65
C THR A 42 -0.35 6.80 -46.00
N THR A 43 -0.04 5.65 -45.40
CA THR A 43 0.79 4.63 -46.06
C THR A 43 0.26 3.23 -45.79
N ASN A 44 -0.24 2.63 -46.87
CA ASN A 44 -0.42 1.21 -47.08
C ASN A 44 0.87 0.43 -46.80
N GLY A 45 0.72 -0.77 -46.23
CA GLY A 45 1.78 -1.75 -46.08
C GLY A 45 1.22 -3.17 -46.05
N THR A 46 0.55 -3.59 -47.13
CA THR A 46 0.29 -4.99 -47.45
C THR A 46 1.60 -5.73 -47.70
N GLY A 47 1.86 -6.81 -46.94
CA GLY A 47 2.96 -7.73 -47.16
C GLY A 47 2.54 -9.17 -46.87
N ASN A 48 2.09 -9.87 -47.92
CA ASN A 48 1.99 -11.33 -47.96
C ASN A 48 3.39 -11.96 -48.06
N GLY A 49 3.59 -13.10 -47.39
CA GLY A 49 4.73 -14.00 -47.61
C GLY A 49 4.84 -15.00 -46.47
N ALA A 50 4.14 -16.13 -46.53
CA ALA A 50 4.59 -17.39 -47.14
C ALA A 50 5.19 -18.37 -46.10
N ALA A 51 4.43 -19.45 -45.93
CA ALA A 51 4.82 -20.82 -45.62
C ALA A 51 6.28 -21.13 -45.25
N GLY A 52 6.45 -21.82 -44.12
CA GLY A 52 7.67 -22.51 -43.74
C GLY A 52 7.41 -23.58 -42.68
N ALA A 53 6.65 -24.62 -43.04
CA ALA A 53 6.65 -25.85 -42.26
C ALA A 53 8.03 -26.52 -42.41
N VAL A 54 8.76 -26.65 -41.30
CA VAL A 54 9.92 -27.56 -41.21
C VAL A 54 9.58 -28.59 -40.15
N SER A 55 9.02 -29.70 -40.64
CA SER A 55 9.00 -30.99 -39.96
C SER A 55 10.26 -31.74 -40.38
N LEU A 56 11.20 -31.93 -39.46
CA LEU A 56 12.28 -32.90 -39.58
C LEU A 56 12.24 -33.79 -38.35
N GLY A 57 11.64 -34.97 -38.54
CA GLY A 57 11.76 -36.08 -37.62
C GLY A 57 13.20 -36.60 -37.60
N GLY A 58 13.68 -36.93 -36.40
CA GLY A 58 14.94 -37.61 -36.17
C GLY A 58 14.88 -38.35 -34.84
N ARG A 59 14.36 -39.58 -34.85
CA ARG A 59 14.59 -40.58 -33.79
C ARG A 59 15.90 -41.30 -34.10
N VAL A 60 16.86 -41.26 -33.19
CA VAL A 60 17.53 -42.37 -32.47
C VAL A 60 18.91 -41.92 -31.98
N GLY A 61 19.12 -42.04 -30.67
CA GLY A 61 20.41 -41.93 -30.01
C GLY A 61 20.27 -42.53 -28.62
N ALA A 62 20.43 -43.85 -28.54
CA ALA A 62 20.65 -44.56 -27.28
C ALA A 62 22.15 -44.50 -26.97
N GLY A 63 22.48 -44.13 -25.73
CA GLY A 63 23.83 -43.98 -25.19
C GLY A 63 23.86 -42.70 -24.36
N ASP A 64 24.48 -42.62 -23.21
CA ASP A 64 25.20 -43.57 -22.36
C ASP A 64 25.21 -42.89 -20.97
N GLY A 65 25.51 -43.62 -19.90
CA GLY A 65 25.41 -43.11 -18.52
C GLY A 65 26.13 -41.77 -18.30
N GLY A 66 25.35 -40.73 -17.99
CA GLY A 66 25.84 -39.44 -17.49
C GLY A 66 25.63 -39.38 -15.98
N ASP A 67 26.71 -39.16 -15.26
CA ASP A 67 26.73 -38.85 -13.85
C ASP A 67 25.90 -37.59 -13.57
N GLY A 68 24.90 -37.72 -12.71
CA GLY A 68 24.02 -36.63 -12.32
C GLY A 68 24.72 -35.64 -11.40
N SER A 69 25.72 -34.91 -11.89
CA SER A 69 25.93 -33.53 -11.45
C SER A 69 24.86 -32.70 -12.14
N GLY A 70 23.64 -32.72 -11.57
CA GLY A 70 22.60 -31.80 -12.01
C GLY A 70 23.13 -30.39 -11.81
N GLU A 71 23.59 -29.77 -12.90
CA GLU A 71 23.77 -28.34 -12.94
C GLU A 71 22.42 -27.75 -12.58
N GLU A 72 22.38 -27.20 -11.36
CA GLU A 72 21.24 -26.55 -10.75
C GLU A 72 20.73 -25.51 -11.75
N MET A 73 19.64 -25.82 -12.46
CA MET A 73 19.05 -24.83 -13.34
C MET A 73 18.71 -23.63 -12.46
N PRO A 74 19.13 -22.41 -12.83
CA PRO A 74 18.81 -21.23 -12.06
C PRO A 74 17.30 -21.20 -11.84
N ASP A 75 16.89 -21.07 -10.58
CA ASP A 75 15.48 -21.05 -10.20
C ASP A 75 14.78 -20.01 -11.08
N LEU A 76 13.86 -20.48 -11.92
CA LEU A 76 13.20 -19.59 -12.85
C LEU A 76 12.37 -18.60 -12.03
N PRO A 77 12.35 -17.32 -12.43
CA PRO A 77 11.52 -16.33 -11.77
C PRO A 77 10.07 -16.85 -11.71
N SER A 78 9.50 -16.92 -10.50
CA SER A 78 8.13 -17.39 -10.26
C SER A 78 7.23 -16.24 -9.84
N GLU A 79 5.94 -16.40 -10.15
CA GLU A 79 4.87 -15.46 -9.78
C GLU A 79 4.77 -15.29 -8.26
N VAL A 80 4.33 -14.10 -7.85
CA VAL A 80 4.10 -13.78 -6.43
C VAL A 80 2.61 -13.69 -6.19
N ASN A 81 2.12 -14.50 -5.27
CA ASN A 81 0.77 -14.40 -4.74
C ASN A 81 0.76 -13.33 -3.64
N VAL A 82 -0.25 -12.46 -3.69
CA VAL A 82 -0.45 -11.39 -2.72
C VAL A 82 -1.84 -11.55 -2.12
N ILE A 83 -1.94 -11.49 -0.80
CA ILE A 83 -3.20 -11.29 -0.08
C ILE A 83 -3.03 -10.03 0.75
N ILE A 84 -3.88 -9.03 0.56
CA ILE A 84 -3.73 -7.71 1.16
C ILE A 84 -5.08 -7.10 1.49
N THR A 85 -5.12 -6.34 2.57
CA THR A 85 -6.18 -5.41 2.88
C THR A 85 -5.62 -4.22 3.64
N ALA A 86 -6.40 -3.15 3.71
CA ALA A 86 -6.12 -2.01 4.57
C ALA A 86 -7.42 -1.55 5.22
N ASP A 87 -7.29 -0.93 6.37
CA ASP A 87 -8.38 -0.11 6.85
C ASP A 87 -8.41 1.18 6.02
N ASN A 88 -9.55 1.38 5.35
CA ASN A 88 -9.83 2.35 4.30
C ASN A 88 -9.25 2.09 2.91
N ALA A 89 -7.95 2.30 2.63
CA ALA A 89 -7.53 2.26 1.22
C ALA A 89 -6.09 1.87 0.99
N TYR A 90 -5.85 1.20 -0.13
CA TYR A 90 -4.51 0.77 -0.53
C TYR A 90 -4.31 0.66 -2.04
N GLY A 91 -3.03 0.54 -2.38
CA GLY A 91 -2.54 -0.02 -3.63
C GLY A 91 -1.17 -0.66 -3.40
N PHE A 92 -0.66 -1.40 -4.35
CA PHE A 92 0.66 -2.00 -4.27
C PHE A 92 1.24 -2.24 -5.66
N GLY A 93 2.55 -2.48 -5.72
CA GLY A 93 3.22 -2.76 -6.98
C GLY A 93 4.69 -3.09 -6.77
N TYR A 94 5.35 -3.53 -7.83
CA TYR A 94 6.78 -3.77 -7.87
C TYR A 94 7.46 -2.69 -8.69
N GLY A 95 8.69 -2.37 -8.32
CA GLY A 95 9.38 -1.25 -8.93
C GLY A 95 10.88 -1.24 -8.67
N THR A 96 11.55 -0.37 -9.40
CA THR A 96 12.94 0.00 -9.12
C THR A 96 12.99 0.90 -7.89
N LYS A 97 14.20 1.22 -7.41
CA LYS A 97 14.37 2.21 -6.32
C LYS A 97 13.71 3.56 -6.60
N SER A 98 13.56 3.94 -7.86
CA SER A 98 13.10 5.27 -8.29
C SER A 98 11.65 5.34 -8.74
N ARG A 99 10.98 4.21 -9.01
CA ARG A 99 9.61 4.18 -9.55
C ARG A 99 8.98 2.79 -9.48
N LEU A 100 7.66 2.74 -9.47
CA LEU A 100 6.86 1.58 -9.81
C LEU A 100 7.05 1.19 -11.27
N GLU A 101 6.98 -0.11 -11.56
CA GLU A 101 6.89 -0.66 -12.92
C GLU A 101 5.47 -1.13 -13.23
N ASN A 102 4.82 -1.73 -12.24
CA ASN A 102 3.40 -2.07 -12.23
C ASN A 102 2.70 -1.51 -10.98
N TYR A 103 1.39 -1.33 -11.06
CA TYR A 103 0.59 -0.80 -9.95
C TYR A 103 -0.82 -1.42 -9.99
N PHE A 104 -1.21 -2.02 -8.88
CA PHE A 104 -2.56 -2.47 -8.57
C PHE A 104 -3.07 -1.56 -7.45
N GLY A 105 -4.03 -0.69 -7.70
CA GLY A 105 -4.43 0.25 -6.66
C GLY A 105 -5.72 0.99 -6.96
N GLY A 106 -6.00 1.97 -6.10
CA GLY A 106 -7.30 2.63 -6.04
C GLY A 106 -8.35 1.77 -5.35
N VAL A 107 -7.94 0.81 -4.51
CA VAL A 107 -8.87 0.03 -3.70
C VAL A 107 -9.24 0.84 -2.48
N GLU A 108 -10.54 0.98 -2.24
CA GLU A 108 -11.13 1.72 -1.13
C GLU A 108 -12.20 0.87 -0.45
N ASN A 109 -11.85 0.35 0.72
CA ASN A 109 -12.71 -0.37 1.65
C ASN A 109 -13.60 0.65 2.39
N GLN A 110 -14.93 0.50 2.24
CA GLN A 110 -15.91 1.41 2.83
C GLN A 110 -16.54 0.82 4.10
N GLU A 111 -16.61 -0.51 4.17
CA GLU A 111 -17.22 -1.24 5.26
C GLU A 111 -16.23 -2.19 5.92
N SER A 112 -16.52 -2.56 7.17
CA SER A 112 -15.74 -3.57 7.89
C SER A 112 -15.68 -4.91 7.15
N SER A 113 -16.70 -5.26 6.36
CA SER A 113 -16.71 -6.49 5.57
C SER A 113 -15.61 -6.48 4.51
N ASP A 114 -15.36 -5.33 3.87
CA ASP A 114 -14.35 -5.15 2.82
C ASP A 114 -12.92 -5.34 3.36
N ILE A 115 -12.76 -5.34 4.68
CA ILE A 115 -11.47 -5.48 5.34
C ILE A 115 -11.28 -6.89 5.89
N PHE A 116 -12.30 -7.46 6.54
CA PHE A 116 -12.12 -8.64 7.39
C PHE A 116 -12.87 -9.89 6.92
N ASP A 117 -13.87 -9.77 6.05
CA ASP A 117 -14.76 -10.89 5.76
C ASP A 117 -14.09 -12.01 4.96
N CYS A 118 -14.61 -13.22 5.19
CA CYS A 118 -14.26 -14.41 4.46
C CYS A 118 -15.33 -14.78 3.40
N PRO A 119 -14.96 -15.55 2.36
CA PRO A 119 -13.59 -15.85 1.94
C PRO A 119 -12.86 -14.62 1.37
N VAL A 120 -11.56 -14.76 1.10
CA VAL A 120 -10.80 -13.80 0.28
C VAL A 120 -11.58 -13.40 -0.98
N GLY A 121 -11.57 -12.10 -1.27
CA GLY A 121 -12.39 -11.44 -2.29
C GLY A 121 -13.67 -10.79 -1.75
N ASN A 122 -14.07 -11.08 -0.50
CA ASN A 122 -15.12 -10.33 0.21
C ASN A 122 -14.54 -9.32 1.20
N GLY A 123 -13.42 -9.66 1.84
CA GLY A 123 -12.60 -8.75 2.64
C GLY A 123 -11.23 -8.58 1.99
N PRO A 124 -10.17 -9.23 2.50
CA PRO A 124 -8.86 -9.19 1.84
C PRO A 124 -8.92 -9.66 0.41
N GLU A 125 -8.20 -8.96 -0.48
CA GLU A 125 -8.13 -9.28 -1.89
C GLU A 125 -6.89 -10.11 -2.20
N GLN A 126 -6.99 -10.91 -3.28
CA GLN A 126 -5.90 -11.74 -3.75
C GLN A 126 -5.50 -11.37 -5.18
N TYR A 127 -4.18 -11.29 -5.37
CA TYR A 127 -3.56 -10.98 -6.65
C TYR A 127 -2.48 -12.00 -6.98
N VAL A 128 -2.26 -12.21 -8.28
CA VAL A 128 -1.12 -12.95 -8.81
C VAL A 128 -0.29 -11.98 -9.64
N VAL A 129 0.90 -11.68 -9.16
CA VAL A 129 1.85 -10.81 -9.86
C VAL A 129 2.72 -11.68 -10.76
N PRO A 130 2.74 -11.43 -12.08
CA PRO A 130 3.59 -12.15 -13.01
C PRO A 130 5.06 -12.10 -12.59
N ALA A 131 5.79 -13.16 -12.91
CA ALA A 131 7.18 -13.28 -12.53
C ALA A 131 8.04 -12.15 -13.11
N GLU A 132 7.77 -11.73 -14.34
CA GLU A 132 8.44 -10.62 -15.00
C GLU A 132 8.30 -9.31 -14.21
N ASP A 133 7.12 -9.03 -13.65
CA ASP A 133 6.86 -7.80 -12.88
C ASP A 133 7.49 -7.88 -11.50
N ALA A 134 7.31 -9.01 -10.81
CA ALA A 134 7.84 -9.22 -9.47
C ALA A 134 9.38 -9.20 -9.41
N ASN A 135 10.04 -9.56 -10.52
CA ASN A 135 11.50 -9.58 -10.63
C ASN A 135 12.08 -8.39 -11.40
N ALA A 136 11.25 -7.57 -12.06
CA ALA A 136 11.68 -6.31 -12.65
C ALA A 136 12.10 -5.29 -11.58
N GLY A 137 11.58 -5.43 -10.36
CA GLY A 137 11.77 -4.49 -9.27
C GLY A 137 12.89 -4.84 -8.31
N GLY A 138 13.57 -3.80 -7.80
CA GLY A 138 14.39 -3.90 -6.59
C GLY A 138 13.56 -3.78 -5.31
N TYR A 139 12.28 -3.37 -5.41
CA TYR A 139 11.39 -3.11 -4.29
C TYR A 139 9.95 -3.55 -4.59
N LEU A 140 9.29 -4.04 -3.55
CA LEU A 140 7.84 -4.07 -3.40
C LEU A 140 7.41 -2.77 -2.73
N TYR A 141 6.36 -2.15 -3.23
CA TYR A 141 5.74 -0.95 -2.68
C TYR A 141 4.30 -1.20 -2.29
N ILE A 142 3.86 -0.61 -1.18
CA ILE A 142 2.45 -0.52 -0.78
C ILE A 142 2.13 0.95 -0.59
N VAL A 143 1.05 1.42 -1.18
CA VAL A 143 0.46 2.73 -0.94
C VAL A 143 -0.72 2.53 0.01
N GLY A 144 -0.82 3.33 1.06
CA GLY A 144 -1.97 3.33 1.98
C GLY A 144 -2.47 4.75 2.20
N TYR A 145 -3.77 4.90 2.41
CA TYR A 145 -4.42 6.14 2.83
C TYR A 145 -5.73 5.86 3.58
N ALA A 146 -6.12 6.78 4.46
CA ALA A 146 -7.15 6.55 5.48
C ALA A 146 -8.17 7.68 5.54
N ASP A 147 -9.38 7.38 6.05
CA ASP A 147 -10.48 8.34 6.19
C ASP A 147 -10.39 9.23 7.42
N LYS A 148 -9.38 9.00 8.27
CA LYS A 148 -9.14 9.76 9.50
C LYS A 148 -10.32 9.71 10.46
N SER A 149 -10.98 8.56 10.60
CA SER A 149 -12.17 8.43 11.46
C SER A 149 -11.96 7.51 12.67
N THR A 150 -11.50 6.28 12.46
CA THR A 150 -11.51 5.25 13.53
C THR A 150 -10.16 4.59 13.70
N THR A 151 -9.76 3.83 12.69
CA THR A 151 -8.56 3.01 12.69
C THR A 151 -7.85 3.20 11.34
N GLN A 152 -6.55 2.92 11.30
CA GLN A 152 -5.78 3.00 10.06
C GLN A 152 -4.60 2.04 10.08
N GLY A 153 -4.39 1.31 8.98
CA GLY A 153 -3.34 0.31 8.90
C GLY A 153 -3.42 -0.51 7.63
N VAL A 154 -2.30 -1.13 7.25
CA VAL A 154 -2.25 -2.11 6.17
C VAL A 154 -1.72 -3.44 6.66
N ILE A 155 -2.28 -4.54 6.16
CA ILE A 155 -1.81 -5.89 6.46
C ILE A 155 -1.77 -6.71 5.18
N ALA A 156 -0.67 -7.45 4.97
CA ALA A 156 -0.49 -8.22 3.76
C ALA A 156 0.44 -9.42 3.94
N LYS A 157 0.28 -10.35 3.00
CA LYS A 157 1.10 -11.53 2.80
C LYS A 157 1.54 -11.60 1.34
N PHE A 158 2.83 -11.83 1.13
CA PHE A 158 3.46 -12.02 -0.19
C PHE A 158 4.17 -13.36 -0.22
N PHE A 159 3.89 -14.21 -1.20
CA PHE A 159 4.50 -15.54 -1.24
C PHE A 159 4.61 -16.13 -2.64
N ARG A 160 5.65 -16.96 -2.82
CA ARG A 160 5.82 -17.83 -3.99
C ARG A 160 5.51 -19.25 -3.59
N GLU A 161 4.94 -20.04 -4.50
CA GLU A 161 4.56 -21.42 -4.19
C GLU A 161 5.78 -22.26 -3.78
N GLY A 162 5.76 -22.77 -2.54
CA GLY A 162 6.84 -23.55 -1.94
C GLY A 162 7.97 -22.75 -1.29
N ALA A 163 7.87 -21.41 -1.27
CA ALA A 163 8.77 -20.53 -0.54
C ALA A 163 8.15 -20.11 0.81
N GLN A 164 8.97 -19.60 1.73
CA GLN A 164 8.45 -18.97 2.94
C GLN A 164 7.79 -17.63 2.59
N PRO A 165 6.58 -17.35 3.11
CA PRO A 165 5.89 -16.07 2.90
C PRO A 165 6.62 -14.92 3.60
N VAL A 166 6.42 -13.72 3.09
CA VAL A 166 6.76 -12.46 3.73
C VAL A 166 5.47 -11.78 4.17
N TYR A 167 5.48 -11.25 5.38
CA TYR A 167 4.33 -10.54 5.94
C TYR A 167 4.68 -9.07 6.22
N THR A 168 3.68 -8.21 6.20
CA THR A 168 3.74 -6.96 6.95
C THR A 168 4.06 -7.27 8.42
N GLY A 169 4.93 -6.49 9.05
CA GLY A 169 5.47 -6.81 10.38
C GLY A 169 6.77 -7.62 10.38
N THR A 170 7.22 -8.12 9.23
CA THR A 170 8.49 -8.85 9.09
C THR A 170 9.32 -8.30 7.94
N GLY A 171 10.65 -8.29 8.12
CA GLY A 171 11.59 -7.71 7.16
C GLY A 171 11.95 -6.24 7.47
N ASN A 172 12.76 -5.65 6.61
CA ASN A 172 13.24 -4.26 6.77
C ASN A 172 12.32 -3.29 6.03
N TRP A 173 11.07 -3.20 6.46
CA TRP A 173 10.13 -2.23 5.91
C TRP A 173 10.59 -0.81 6.17
N GLU A 174 10.39 0.04 5.17
CA GLU A 174 10.53 1.49 5.25
C GLU A 174 9.22 2.13 4.86
N VAL A 175 8.93 3.30 5.40
CA VAL A 175 7.79 4.12 5.01
C VAL A 175 8.25 5.52 4.67
N CYS A 176 7.59 6.13 3.70
CA CYS A 176 7.63 7.55 3.44
C CYS A 176 6.22 8.11 3.62
N ALA A 177 6.04 8.98 4.62
CA ALA A 177 4.84 9.79 4.75
C ALA A 177 5.01 11.01 3.85
N THR A 178 4.16 11.15 2.84
CA THR A 178 4.38 12.12 1.76
C THR A 178 4.06 13.55 2.17
N GLY A 179 3.19 13.70 3.16
CA GLY A 179 2.65 14.98 3.56
C GLY A 179 1.49 15.46 2.69
N GLU A 180 0.94 14.61 1.83
CA GLU A 180 -0.29 14.90 1.09
C GLU A 180 -1.49 14.20 1.69
N ASP A 181 -2.66 14.80 1.44
CA ASP A 181 -3.91 14.25 1.89
C ASP A 181 -4.65 13.52 0.76
N TYR A 182 -4.95 12.25 0.99
CA TYR A 182 -5.82 11.42 0.16
C TYR A 182 -6.86 10.77 1.06
N ASP A 183 -8.12 11.06 0.77
CA ASP A 183 -9.25 10.43 1.45
C ASP A 183 -9.86 9.34 0.55
N PRO A 184 -10.45 8.28 1.14
CA PRO A 184 -11.30 7.36 0.40
C PRO A 184 -12.43 8.10 -0.34
N GLY A 185 -12.73 7.65 -1.55
CA GLY A 185 -13.60 8.31 -2.52
C GLY A 185 -12.83 9.15 -3.55
N SER A 186 -11.52 9.33 -3.37
CA SER A 186 -10.66 10.06 -4.31
C SER A 186 -10.20 9.20 -5.50
N GLY A 187 -10.23 7.87 -5.36
CA GLY A 187 -9.62 6.92 -6.30
C GLY A 187 -8.12 6.72 -6.06
N GLY A 188 -7.54 7.36 -5.03
CA GLY A 188 -6.14 7.27 -4.68
C GLY A 188 -5.19 8.02 -5.62
N PRO A 189 -3.89 8.06 -5.28
CA PRO A 189 -2.86 8.68 -6.12
C PRO A 189 -2.61 7.83 -7.37
N ASP A 190 -2.42 8.49 -8.51
CA ASP A 190 -1.97 7.80 -9.72
C ASP A 190 -0.49 7.41 -9.66
N ARG A 191 -0.06 6.54 -10.58
CA ARG A 191 1.32 6.05 -10.62
C ARG A 191 2.35 7.18 -10.79
N GLU A 192 2.05 8.20 -11.60
CA GLU A 192 2.99 9.31 -11.84
C GLU A 192 3.24 10.08 -10.54
N THR A 193 2.18 10.34 -9.78
CA THR A 193 2.24 10.96 -8.45
C THR A 193 3.05 10.09 -7.48
N ILE A 194 2.80 8.78 -7.45
CA ILE A 194 3.55 7.85 -6.58
C ILE A 194 5.05 7.86 -6.93
N ASP A 195 5.39 7.82 -8.21
CA ASP A 195 6.78 7.85 -8.69
C ASP A 195 7.48 9.17 -8.34
N GLU A 196 6.78 10.30 -8.41
CA GLU A 196 7.27 11.61 -7.96
C GLU A 196 7.62 11.58 -6.46
N TYR A 197 6.73 11.06 -5.62
CA TYR A 197 7.00 10.98 -4.19
C TYR A 197 8.10 9.98 -3.86
N ILE A 198 8.21 8.84 -4.55
CA ILE A 198 9.35 7.93 -4.41
C ILE A 198 10.67 8.69 -4.65
N ALA A 199 10.73 9.52 -5.69
CA ALA A 199 11.92 10.32 -5.99
C ALA A 199 12.22 11.34 -4.86
N LYS A 200 11.21 12.09 -4.39
CA LYS A 200 11.36 13.04 -3.27
C LYS A 200 11.82 12.35 -1.98
N CYS A 201 11.26 11.19 -1.66
CA CYS A 201 11.64 10.41 -0.48
C CYS A 201 13.09 9.91 -0.57
N ASN A 202 13.55 9.52 -1.77
CA ASN A 202 14.95 9.14 -1.99
C ASN A 202 15.92 10.32 -1.86
N ALA A 203 15.48 11.53 -2.20
CA ALA A 203 16.26 12.75 -2.10
C ALA A 203 16.19 13.39 -0.70
N ALA A 204 15.28 12.94 0.16
CA ALA A 204 14.98 13.54 1.46
C ALA A 204 14.54 15.03 1.33
N GLU A 205 13.68 15.31 0.35
CA GLU A 205 13.26 16.66 -0.05
C GLU A 205 11.82 17.01 0.34
N LEU A 206 11.14 16.15 1.12
CA LEU A 206 9.80 16.45 1.60
C LEU A 206 9.82 17.43 2.78
N ASP A 207 8.69 18.13 2.97
CA ASP A 207 8.53 19.12 4.03
C ASP A 207 8.57 18.48 5.42
N ALA A 208 9.59 18.83 6.21
CA ALA A 208 9.81 18.29 7.55
C ALA A 208 8.69 18.60 8.56
N GLU A 209 7.88 19.63 8.31
CA GLU A 209 6.75 19.95 9.19
C GLU A 209 5.58 18.99 8.97
N THR A 210 5.52 18.33 7.81
CA THR A 210 4.33 17.61 7.38
C THR A 210 4.53 16.22 6.81
N SER A 211 5.78 15.73 6.77
CA SER A 211 6.16 14.46 6.14
C SER A 211 7.21 13.75 6.98
N SER A 212 7.64 12.57 6.54
CA SER A 212 8.80 11.88 7.11
C SER A 212 10.14 12.40 6.56
N VAL A 213 10.14 13.46 5.74
CA VAL A 213 11.26 14.01 4.93
C VAL A 213 11.75 13.05 3.84
N GLY A 214 11.93 11.79 4.19
CA GLY A 214 12.25 10.69 3.29
C GLY A 214 11.91 9.35 3.92
N TRP A 215 12.64 8.31 3.53
CA TRP A 215 12.41 6.95 4.03
C TRP A 215 12.81 6.79 5.49
N VAL A 216 11.89 6.30 6.33
CA VAL A 216 12.14 5.93 7.72
C VAL A 216 11.83 4.46 7.95
N ASN A 217 12.62 3.79 8.77
CA ASN A 217 12.43 2.39 9.14
C ASN A 217 11.89 2.27 10.57
N ALA A 218 11.83 1.05 11.11
CA ALA A 218 11.29 0.78 12.44
C ALA A 218 12.10 1.40 13.59
N ASN A 219 13.38 1.72 13.38
CA ASN A 219 14.17 2.46 14.38
C ASN A 219 13.76 3.93 14.45
N GLY A 220 13.23 4.47 13.34
CA GLY A 220 12.79 5.85 13.22
C GLY A 220 13.90 6.90 13.19
N ASN A 221 13.46 8.15 13.15
CA ASN A 221 14.23 9.37 13.36
C ASN A 221 13.33 10.45 14.00
N GLU A 222 13.77 11.70 14.04
CA GLU A 222 12.98 12.84 14.55
C GLU A 222 11.69 13.13 13.75
N HIS A 223 11.53 12.55 12.56
CA HIS A 223 10.38 12.71 11.67
C HIS A 223 9.46 11.47 11.66
N GLY A 224 9.62 10.55 12.61
CA GLY A 224 8.74 9.40 12.78
C GLY A 224 9.38 8.06 12.43
N ARG A 225 8.54 7.03 12.31
CA ARG A 225 8.96 5.64 12.04
C ARG A 225 7.82 4.81 11.42
N VAL A 226 8.15 3.71 10.75
CA VAL A 226 7.17 2.64 10.54
C VAL A 226 6.96 1.88 11.86
N VAL A 227 5.72 1.58 12.20
CA VAL A 227 5.36 0.78 13.37
C VAL A 227 4.56 -0.45 12.96
N PHE A 228 4.61 -1.45 13.83
CA PHE A 228 3.89 -2.69 13.67
C PHE A 228 3.00 -2.94 14.88
N GLY A 229 1.69 -3.05 14.62
CA GLY A 229 0.62 -3.22 15.59
C GLY A 229 0.46 -4.67 16.04
N GLU A 230 -0.72 -5.03 16.49
CA GLU A 230 -1.09 -6.40 16.80
C GLU A 230 -0.86 -7.37 15.64
N ASP A 231 -0.80 -8.65 16.00
CA ASP A 231 -0.75 -9.75 15.06
C ASP A 231 -2.17 -10.15 14.59
N ASN A 232 -2.27 -10.82 13.44
CA ASN A 232 -3.55 -11.26 12.88
C ASN A 232 -4.14 -12.50 13.58
N GLY A 233 -3.66 -12.84 14.78
CA GLY A 233 -4.15 -13.96 15.58
C GLY A 233 -5.00 -13.54 16.76
N THR A 234 -5.03 -12.24 17.09
CA THR A 234 -5.66 -11.73 18.29
C THR A 234 -7.09 -11.30 18.00
N THR A 235 -8.07 -11.92 18.68
CA THR A 235 -9.48 -11.53 18.55
C THR A 235 -9.79 -10.30 19.39
N ARG A 236 -10.76 -9.48 18.95
CA ARG A 236 -11.28 -8.35 19.72
C ARG A 236 -12.80 -8.21 19.61
N ASP A 237 -13.38 -7.52 20.60
CA ASP A 237 -14.79 -7.10 20.57
C ASP A 237 -14.96 -5.63 20.13
N ALA A 238 -14.03 -4.75 20.53
CA ALA A 238 -13.99 -3.33 20.17
C ALA A 238 -12.54 -2.87 19.95
N PRO A 239 -12.28 -1.85 19.10
CA PRO A 239 -10.93 -1.32 18.90
C PRO A 239 -10.36 -0.72 20.18
N GLU A 240 -9.18 -1.18 20.61
CA GLU A 240 -8.42 -0.63 21.74
C GLU A 240 -6.93 -0.51 21.36
N PRO A 241 -6.17 0.42 21.98
CA PRO A 241 -4.73 0.51 21.73
C PRO A 241 -3.99 -0.83 21.93
N GLY A 242 -3.34 -1.33 20.88
CA GLY A 242 -2.64 -2.62 20.82
C GLY A 242 -3.52 -3.83 20.47
N ASN A 243 -4.78 -3.61 20.12
CA ASN A 243 -5.73 -4.61 19.60
C ASN A 243 -6.88 -3.88 18.84
N GLU A 244 -6.51 -3.15 17.80
CA GLU A 244 -7.34 -2.23 17.03
C GLU A 244 -8.19 -2.90 15.96
N PHE A 245 -7.76 -4.03 15.42
CA PHE A 245 -8.32 -4.66 14.22
C PHE A 245 -8.94 -6.02 14.53
N LEU A 246 -9.94 -6.40 13.72
CA LEU A 246 -10.41 -7.79 13.68
C LEU A 246 -9.40 -8.63 12.89
N ILE A 247 -9.56 -9.94 12.94
CA ILE A 247 -8.74 -10.87 12.15
C ILE A 247 -9.11 -10.71 10.67
N ALA A 248 -8.12 -10.37 9.83
CA ALA A 248 -8.26 -10.35 8.38
C ALA A 248 -8.19 -11.79 7.82
N CYS A 249 -9.16 -12.15 6.97
CA CYS A 249 -9.27 -13.51 6.44
C CYS A 249 -8.05 -13.96 5.61
N ASP A 250 -7.66 -15.24 5.74
CA ASP A 250 -6.57 -15.92 5.00
C ASP A 250 -5.20 -15.22 4.99
N ILE A 251 -4.98 -14.26 5.88
CA ILE A 251 -3.68 -13.73 6.24
C ILE A 251 -3.21 -14.46 7.51
N GLU A 252 -1.97 -14.98 7.52
CA GLU A 252 -1.49 -15.76 8.65
C GLU A 252 -1.46 -14.98 9.97
N PRO A 253 -1.67 -15.65 11.11
CA PRO A 253 -1.62 -15.03 12.43
C PRO A 253 -0.32 -14.30 12.76
N SER A 254 0.79 -14.61 12.08
CA SER A 254 2.08 -13.93 12.31
C SER A 254 2.23 -12.61 11.56
N ALA A 255 1.35 -12.30 10.60
CA ALA A 255 1.34 -10.99 9.97
C ALA A 255 0.89 -9.94 10.97
N ARG A 256 1.44 -8.73 10.88
CA ARG A 256 1.09 -7.62 11.76
C ARG A 256 0.61 -6.43 10.94
N TRP A 257 -0.33 -5.69 11.50
CA TRP A 257 -0.73 -4.39 10.97
C TRP A 257 0.46 -3.44 10.95
N MET A 258 0.61 -2.69 9.87
CA MET A 258 1.73 -1.78 9.65
C MET A 258 1.21 -0.37 9.36
N TRP A 259 1.81 0.64 9.98
CA TRP A 259 1.47 2.04 9.73
C TRP A 259 2.65 2.99 10.00
N PHE A 260 2.47 4.29 9.75
CA PHE A 260 3.42 5.33 10.11
C PHE A 260 3.05 5.96 11.46
N ASP A 261 4.04 6.13 12.33
CA ASP A 261 3.90 6.86 13.59
C ASP A 261 4.75 8.13 13.54
N TRP A 262 4.08 9.28 13.43
CA TRP A 262 4.73 10.60 13.46
C TRP A 262 5.19 10.99 14.87
N VAL A 263 4.65 10.35 15.91
CA VAL A 263 4.99 10.63 17.31
C VAL A 263 6.13 9.71 17.76
N VAL A 264 7.36 10.17 17.56
CA VAL A 264 8.59 9.39 17.82
C VAL A 264 8.63 8.78 19.24
N ASP A 265 8.16 9.52 20.25
CA ASP A 265 8.20 9.11 21.66
C ASP A 265 6.82 8.73 22.23
N ARG A 266 5.89 8.26 21.39
CA ARG A 266 4.52 7.89 21.83
C ARG A 266 4.57 6.97 23.05
N ARG A 267 3.96 7.41 24.17
CA ARG A 267 3.85 6.64 25.43
C ARG A 267 2.45 6.10 25.67
N ASP A 268 1.48 6.66 24.98
CA ASP A 268 0.05 6.44 25.11
C ASP A 268 -0.66 6.57 23.76
N GLY A 269 -1.81 5.91 23.63
CA GLY A 269 -2.54 5.81 22.37
C GLY A 269 -1.87 4.87 21.36
N SER A 270 -2.27 4.99 20.10
CA SER A 270 -1.82 4.12 19.02
C SER A 270 -1.67 4.90 17.72
N ALA A 271 -0.71 4.50 16.87
CA ALA A 271 -0.61 5.01 15.51
C ALA A 271 -1.72 4.47 14.59
N PHE A 272 -2.38 3.38 15.02
CA PHE A 272 -3.44 2.70 14.30
C PHE A 272 -4.83 3.22 14.66
N LEU A 273 -4.95 4.14 15.62
CA LEU A 273 -6.19 4.82 15.97
C LEU A 273 -6.14 6.26 15.52
N TRP A 274 -7.24 6.75 14.95
CA TRP A 274 -7.33 8.16 14.61
C TRP A 274 -7.34 9.01 15.90
N PRO A 275 -6.40 9.96 16.05
CA PRO A 275 -6.26 10.74 17.30
C PRO A 275 -7.30 11.85 17.49
N GLY A 276 -8.18 12.11 16.51
CA GLY A 276 -9.29 13.07 16.66
C GLY A 276 -8.88 14.55 16.76
N SER A 277 -7.68 14.93 16.32
CA SER A 277 -7.13 16.30 16.47
C SER A 277 -6.90 17.02 15.13
N THR A 278 -6.69 18.34 15.21
CA THR A 278 -6.33 19.20 14.05
C THR A 278 -4.83 19.37 13.85
N GLU A 279 -4.00 18.80 14.73
CA GLU A 279 -2.54 18.92 14.65
C GLU A 279 -2.00 17.87 13.70
N ASN A 280 -1.95 18.21 12.41
CA ASN A 280 -1.17 17.57 11.33
C ASN A 280 -0.82 16.09 11.53
N VAL A 281 -1.82 15.20 11.43
CA VAL A 281 -1.75 13.93 12.16
C VAL A 281 -1.18 12.73 11.41
N THR A 282 -0.98 12.83 10.09
CA THR A 282 -0.20 11.86 9.28
C THR A 282 -0.13 12.26 7.80
N LYS A 283 -1.14 12.99 7.30
CA LYS A 283 -1.31 13.30 5.86
C LYS A 283 -1.21 12.00 5.08
N ASP A 284 -2.31 11.26 5.16
CA ASP A 284 -2.36 9.80 5.09
C ASP A 284 -1.96 9.16 3.76
N PHE A 285 -1.44 9.90 2.79
CA PHE A 285 -0.73 9.25 1.68
C PHE A 285 0.64 8.73 2.13
N LEU A 286 0.68 7.44 2.45
CA LEU A 286 1.88 6.70 2.84
C LEU A 286 2.37 5.81 1.72
N ILE A 287 3.67 5.76 1.53
CA ILE A 287 4.35 4.80 0.64
C ILE A 287 5.26 3.93 1.48
N PHE A 288 4.92 2.66 1.63
CA PHE A 288 5.78 1.64 2.23
C PHE A 288 6.60 0.96 1.15
N ARG A 289 7.82 0.52 1.50
CA ARG A 289 8.62 -0.33 0.63
C ARG A 289 9.37 -1.42 1.38
N LEU A 290 9.63 -2.51 0.66
CA LEU A 290 10.48 -3.62 1.08
C LEU A 290 11.39 -4.01 -0.07
N GLY A 291 12.68 -4.27 0.21
CA GLY A 291 13.59 -4.80 -0.80
C GLY A 291 13.08 -6.12 -1.37
N ALA A 292 13.01 -6.24 -2.69
CA ALA A 292 12.46 -7.44 -3.36
C ALA A 292 13.30 -8.70 -3.08
N ASP A 293 14.58 -8.52 -2.73
CA ASP A 293 15.49 -9.57 -2.26
C ASP A 293 15.04 -10.23 -0.95
N GLN A 294 14.16 -9.55 -0.18
CA GLN A 294 13.60 -10.10 1.04
C GLN A 294 12.39 -11.01 0.80
N ILE A 295 11.85 -11.07 -0.43
CA ILE A 295 10.81 -12.03 -0.79
C ILE A 295 11.51 -13.31 -1.25
N PRO A 296 11.48 -14.39 -0.45
CA PRO A 296 12.25 -15.58 -0.76
C PRO A 296 11.90 -16.15 -2.14
N SER A 297 12.95 -16.54 -2.88
CA SER A 297 12.78 -17.41 -4.03
C SER A 297 12.39 -18.81 -3.57
N LYS A 298 11.99 -19.66 -4.51
CA LYS A 298 11.74 -21.05 -4.18
C LYS A 298 13.06 -21.71 -3.78
N PRO A 299 13.09 -22.59 -2.76
CA PRO A 299 14.27 -23.40 -2.51
C PRO A 299 14.56 -24.28 -3.74
N PRO A 300 15.83 -24.45 -4.13
CA PRO A 300 16.18 -25.41 -5.17
C PRO A 300 15.70 -26.81 -4.75
N LYS A 301 15.18 -27.57 -5.73
CA LYS A 301 14.66 -28.93 -5.53
C LYS A 301 15.78 -29.95 -5.38
#